data_AF-A0A944SXL0-F1
#
_entry.id   AF-A0A944SXL0-F1
#
_cell.length_a   1.000
_cell.length_b   1.000
_cell.length_c   1.000
_cell.angle_alpha   90.00
_cell.angle_beta   90.00
_cell.angle_gamma   90.00
#
_symmetry.space_group_name_H-M   'P 1'
#
loop_
_entity.id
_entity.type
_entity.pdbx_description
1 polymer ?
#
loop_
_entity_poly.entity_id
_entity_poly.type
_entity_poly.pdbx_seq_one_letter_code
_entity_poly.pdbx_strand_id
1 'polypeptide(L)'
;QRIAMEYRSEGKEESTKIRAQTDKEKTILIAEAYKQEQTIRGQGDGLSTKIYADSFSKDPKFYNFIRSMEAYKKSLMTGTTILLSEDSEFLNFLNKKN
;
A
#
# COMPACT_ATOMS: atom_id res chain seq x y z
N GLN A 1 55.66 -8.14 27.86
CA GLN A 1 54.84 -7.00 27.36
C GLN A 1 54.31 -7.21 25.94
N ARG A 2 55.10 -7.74 24.98
CA ARG A 2 54.65 -8.04 23.59
C ARG A 2 53.38 -8.89 23.50
N ILE A 3 53.31 -10.01 24.22
CA ILE A 3 52.20 -10.98 24.17
C ILE A 3 50.85 -10.33 24.51
N ALA A 4 50.79 -9.47 25.54
CA ALA A 4 49.56 -8.79 25.93
C ALA A 4 49.11 -7.69 24.95
N MET A 5 50.01 -7.24 24.07
CA MET A 5 49.73 -6.27 23.01
C MET A 5 49.19 -6.99 21.77
N GLU A 6 49.76 -8.15 21.47
CA GLU A 6 49.36 -9.06 20.39
C GLU A 6 47.93 -9.58 20.60
N TYR A 7 47.61 -10.14 21.77
CA TYR A 7 46.25 -10.55 22.11
C TYR A 7 45.21 -9.41 22.02
N ARG A 8 45.61 -8.17 22.35
CA ARG A 8 44.72 -7.00 22.21
C ARG A 8 44.51 -6.61 20.74
N SER A 9 45.54 -6.78 19.90
CA SER A 9 45.44 -6.55 18.46
C SER A 9 44.52 -7.57 17.82
N GLU A 10 44.72 -8.86 18.11
CA GLU A 10 43.89 -9.96 17.60
C GLU A 10 42.43 -9.81 18.03
N GLY A 11 42.18 -9.52 19.31
CA GLY A 11 40.80 -9.30 19.80
C GLY A 11 40.13 -8.09 19.15
N LYS A 12 40.90 -7.05 18.80
CA LYS A 12 40.38 -5.88 18.10
C LYS A 12 40.05 -6.21 16.64
N GLU A 13 40.93 -6.94 15.97
CA GLU A 13 40.71 -7.41 14.59
C GLU A 13 39.47 -8.29 14.49
N GLU A 14 39.35 -9.29 15.36
CA GLU A 14 38.20 -10.20 15.38
C GLU A 14 36.89 -9.45 15.69
N SER A 15 36.93 -8.52 16.64
CA SER A 15 35.77 -7.66 16.93
C SER A 15 35.36 -6.80 15.72
N THR A 16 36.32 -6.23 14.99
CA THR A 16 36.04 -5.48 13.76
C THR A 16 35.44 -6.37 12.68
N LYS A 17 35.96 -7.59 12.52
CA LYS A 17 35.46 -8.57 11.55
C LYS A 17 34.03 -9.00 11.85
N ILE A 18 33.74 -9.34 13.11
CA ILE A 18 32.39 -9.70 13.56
C ILE A 18 31.42 -8.54 13.29
N ARG A 19 31.77 -7.31 13.67
CA ARG A 19 30.91 -6.14 13.42
C ARG A 19 30.63 -5.92 11.94
N ALA A 20 31.67 -5.95 11.10
CA ALA A 20 31.51 -5.76 9.67
C ALA A 20 30.61 -6.84 9.04
N GLN A 21 30.75 -8.09 9.49
CA GLN A 21 29.91 -9.20 9.04
C GLN A 21 28.46 -9.02 9.49
N THR A 22 28.23 -8.65 10.75
CA THR A 22 26.89 -8.39 11.28
C THR A 22 26.21 -7.22 10.56
N ASP A 23 26.95 -6.14 10.28
CA ASP A 23 26.41 -4.99 9.54
C ASP A 23 25.99 -5.39 8.12
N LYS A 24 26.81 -6.21 7.45
CA LYS A 24 26.48 -6.77 6.13
C LYS A 24 25.23 -7.65 6.18
N GLU A 25 25.14 -8.57 7.14
CA GLU A 25 23.99 -9.46 7.29
C GLU A 25 22.70 -8.68 7.59
N LYS A 26 22.79 -7.66 8.45
CA LYS A 26 21.68 -6.75 8.74
C LYS A 26 21.18 -6.06 7.47
N THR A 27 22.09 -5.51 6.65
CA THR A 27 21.72 -4.87 5.39
C THR A 27 21.02 -5.83 4.44
N ILE A 28 21.53 -7.06 4.29
CA ILE A 28 20.93 -8.09 3.45
C ILE A 28 19.53 -8.45 3.95
N LEU A 29 19.38 -8.66 5.26
CA LEU A 29 18.09 -9.02 5.86
C LEU A 29 17.03 -7.95 5.63
N ILE A 30 17.38 -6.67 5.84
CA ILE A 30 16.46 -5.56 5.59
C ILE A 30 16.10 -5.46 4.10
N ALA A 31 17.07 -5.64 3.21
CA ALA A 31 16.83 -5.60 1.78
C ALA A 31 15.88 -6.73 1.31
N GLU A 32 16.06 -7.95 1.81
CA GLU A 32 15.18 -9.08 1.46
C GLU A 32 13.78 -8.88 2.04
N ALA A 33 13.67 -8.38 3.29
CA ALA A 33 12.38 -8.05 3.89
C ALA A 33 11.64 -6.98 3.07
N TYR A 34 12.34 -5.93 2.64
CA TYR A 34 11.75 -4.88 1.80
C TYR A 34 11.29 -5.40 0.45
N LYS A 35 12.11 -6.24 -0.21
CA LYS A 35 11.75 -6.91 -1.46
C LYS A 35 10.50 -7.78 -1.30
N GLN A 36 10.41 -8.55 -0.21
CA GLN A 36 9.24 -9.36 0.09
C GLN A 36 7.99 -8.49 0.33
N GLU A 37 8.11 -7.41 1.09
CA GLU A 37 7.03 -6.44 1.30
C GLU A 37 6.49 -5.90 -0.03
N GLN A 38 7.38 -5.41 -0.89
CA GLN A 38 7.01 -4.86 -2.20
C GLN A 38 6.37 -5.92 -3.11
N THR A 39 6.86 -7.16 -3.07
CA THR A 39 6.29 -8.26 -3.83
C THR A 39 4.86 -8.56 -3.39
N ILE A 40 4.63 -8.69 -2.08
CA ILE A 40 3.30 -8.95 -1.51
C ILE A 40 2.35 -7.79 -1.81
N ARG A 41 2.81 -6.55 -1.63
CA ARG A 41 2.02 -5.36 -1.96
C ARG A 41 1.64 -5.32 -3.44
N GLY A 42 2.60 -5.55 -4.35
CA GLY A 42 2.33 -5.58 -5.79
C GLY A 42 1.37 -6.70 -6.21
N GLN A 43 1.47 -7.88 -5.59
CA GLN A 43 0.51 -8.97 -5.80
C GLN A 43 -0.89 -8.61 -5.28
N GLY A 44 -0.98 -7.98 -4.11
CA GLY A 44 -2.23 -7.50 -3.54
C GLY A 44 -2.91 -6.44 -4.41
N ASP A 45 -2.15 -5.46 -4.89
CA ASP A 45 -2.66 -4.41 -5.78
C ASP A 45 -3.10 -4.99 -7.13
N GLY A 46 -2.35 -5.94 -7.68
CA GLY A 46 -2.72 -6.67 -8.89
C GLY A 46 -4.00 -7.49 -8.73
N LEU A 47 -4.13 -8.23 -7.63
CA LEU A 47 -5.34 -9.00 -7.32
C LEU A 47 -6.55 -8.09 -7.09
N SER A 48 -6.38 -7.00 -6.35
CA SER A 48 -7.42 -6.00 -6.12
C SER A 48 -7.90 -5.41 -7.44
N THR A 49 -6.98 -4.98 -8.30
CA THR A 49 -7.28 -4.42 -9.63
C THR A 49 -7.99 -5.44 -10.52
N LYS A 50 -7.56 -6.70 -10.48
CA LYS A 50 -8.20 -7.78 -11.24
C LYS A 50 -9.62 -8.06 -10.72
N ILE A 51 -9.80 -8.24 -9.42
CA ILE A 51 -11.13 -8.46 -8.81
C ILE A 51 -12.04 -7.27 -9.09
N TYR A 52 -11.51 -6.05 -9.00
CA TYR A 52 -12.18 -4.83 -9.40
C TYR A 52 -12.65 -5.02 -10.85
N ALA A 53 -11.74 -5.10 -11.83
CA ALA A 53 -12.06 -5.23 -13.26
C ALA A 53 -13.04 -6.37 -13.59
N ASP A 54 -12.85 -7.55 -12.99
CA ASP A 54 -13.72 -8.72 -13.19
C ASP A 54 -15.12 -8.47 -12.64
N SER A 55 -15.25 -7.79 -11.50
CA SER A 55 -16.54 -7.43 -10.91
C SER A 55 -17.25 -6.33 -11.71
N PHE A 56 -16.51 -5.34 -12.23
CA PHE A 56 -17.08 -4.29 -13.08
C PHE A 56 -17.52 -4.79 -14.45
N SER A 57 -16.82 -5.78 -15.00
CA SER A 57 -17.17 -6.39 -16.29
C SER A 57 -18.42 -7.26 -16.22
N LYS A 58 -18.78 -7.77 -15.02
CA LYS A 58 -19.95 -8.63 -14.81
C LYS A 58 -21.28 -7.88 -14.77
N ASP A 59 -21.30 -6.66 -14.22
CA ASP A 59 -22.51 -5.83 -14.20
C ASP A 59 -22.18 -4.33 -14.30
N PRO A 60 -22.23 -3.76 -15.52
CA PRO A 60 -22.04 -2.33 -15.75
C PRO A 60 -23.08 -1.43 -15.05
N LYS A 61 -24.28 -1.94 -14.72
CA LYS A 61 -25.31 -1.17 -13.99
C LYS A 61 -24.96 -1.09 -12.51
N PHE A 62 -24.50 -2.19 -11.93
CA PHE A 62 -24.01 -2.21 -10.54
C PHE A 62 -22.78 -1.30 -10.37
N TYR A 63 -21.88 -1.24 -11.37
CA TYR A 63 -20.78 -0.29 -11.41
C TYR A 63 -21.24 1.16 -11.26
N ASN A 64 -22.12 1.58 -12.17
CA ASN A 64 -22.62 2.94 -12.23
C ASN A 64 -23.31 3.32 -10.92
N PHE A 65 -24.03 2.38 -10.30
CA PHE A 65 -24.64 2.56 -8.99
C PHE A 65 -23.61 2.78 -7.86
N ILE A 66 -22.61 1.90 -7.72
CA ILE A 66 -21.59 2.01 -6.67
C ILE A 66 -20.75 3.28 -6.83
N ARG A 67 -20.35 3.62 -8.07
CA ARG A 67 -19.63 4.86 -8.36
C ARG A 67 -20.45 6.09 -8.02
N SER A 68 -21.74 6.10 -8.36
CA SER A 68 -22.65 7.19 -8.00
C SER A 68 -22.76 7.32 -6.47
N MET A 69 -22.87 6.20 -5.75
CA MET A 69 -22.96 6.21 -4.28
C MET A 69 -21.67 6.68 -3.60
N GLU A 70 -20.50 6.32 -4.14
CA GLU A 70 -19.21 6.82 -3.64
C GLU A 70 -19.05 8.32 -3.91
N ALA A 71 -19.48 8.79 -5.09
CA ALA A 71 -19.53 10.20 -5.41
C ALA A 71 -20.44 10.96 -4.44
N TYR A 72 -21.63 10.44 -4.14
CA TYR A 72 -22.55 11.01 -3.14
C TYR A 72 -21.89 11.11 -1.77
N LYS A 73 -21.22 10.06 -1.32
CA LYS A 73 -20.54 10.04 -0.03
C LYS A 73 -19.44 11.11 0.06
N LYS A 74 -18.69 11.34 -1.02
CA LYS A 74 -17.62 12.35 -1.07
C LYS A 74 -18.16 13.77 -1.20
N SER A 75 -19.27 13.96 -1.92
CA SER A 75 -19.84 15.29 -2.17
C SER A 75 -20.79 15.75 -1.06
N LEU A 76 -21.44 14.84 -0.33
CA LEU A 76 -22.41 15.14 0.73
C LEU A 76 -21.76 15.16 2.12
N MET A 77 -20.51 15.64 2.21
CA MET A 77 -19.86 15.87 3.51
C MET A 77 -20.53 17.06 4.23
N THR A 78 -20.53 17.02 5.56
CA THR A 78 -21.22 17.98 6.44
C THR A 78 -20.88 19.44 6.07
N GLY A 79 -21.89 20.24 5.76
CA GLY A 79 -21.72 21.65 5.35
C GLY A 79 -21.66 21.90 3.84
N THR A 80 -21.84 20.88 3.00
CA THR A 80 -21.88 21.04 1.53
C THR A 80 -23.30 21.29 1.03
N THR A 81 -23.52 22.43 0.37
CA THR A 81 -24.75 22.71 -0.38
C THR A 81 -24.49 22.47 -1.86
N ILE A 82 -25.05 21.38 -2.41
CA ILE A 82 -24.92 21.07 -3.84
C ILE A 82 -26.15 21.62 -4.57
N LEU A 83 -25.94 22.52 -5.53
CA LEU A 83 -27.00 22.99 -6.43
C LEU A 83 -27.02 22.09 -7.68
N LEU A 84 -28.07 21.29 -7.83
CA LEU A 84 -28.26 20.36 -8.95
C LEU A 84 -29.56 20.70 -9.67
N SER A 85 -29.53 20.69 -11.00
CA SER A 85 -30.72 20.73 -11.85
C SER A 85 -31.51 19.42 -11.73
N GLU A 86 -32.84 19.47 -11.91
CA GLU A 86 -33.72 18.28 -11.84
C GLU A 86 -33.33 17.19 -12.85
N ASP A 87 -32.71 17.58 -13.97
CA ASP A 87 -32.26 16.69 -15.05
C ASP A 87 -30.83 16.14 -14.82
N SER A 88 -30.25 16.40 -13.65
CA SER A 88 -28.87 16.00 -13.38
C SER A 88 -28.73 14.49 -13.35
N GLU A 89 -27.82 13.95 -14.16
CA GLU A 89 -27.46 12.53 -14.14
C GLU A 89 -26.98 12.06 -12.76
N PHE A 90 -26.45 12.99 -11.97
CA PHE A 90 -26.07 12.77 -10.59
C PHE A 90 -27.26 12.38 -9.72
N LEU A 91 -28.50 12.78 -10.02
CA LEU A 91 -29.68 12.41 -9.23
C LEU A 91 -30.37 11.14 -9.74
N ASN A 92 -29.95 10.53 -10.86
CA ASN A 92 -30.67 9.41 -11.48
C ASN A 92 -30.92 8.20 -10.54
N PHE A 93 -30.06 7.94 -9.56
CA PHE A 93 -30.26 6.87 -8.57
C PHE A 93 -31.00 7.31 -7.29
N LEU A 94 -31.11 8.62 -7.03
CA LEU A 94 -31.83 9.21 -5.89
C LEU A 94 -33.28 9.58 -6.27
N ASN A 95 -33.48 10.09 -7.49
CA ASN A 95 -34.77 10.36 -8.10
C ASN A 95 -35.32 9.09 -8.73
N LYS A 96 -35.72 8.13 -7.90
CA LYS A 96 -36.63 7.09 -8.35
C LYS A 96 -38.02 7.71 -8.50
N LYS A 97 -38.36 8.19 -9.70
CA LYS A 97 -39.76 8.50 -10.05
C LYS A 97 -40.55 7.19 -9.92
N ASN A 98 -41.48 7.15 -8.96
CA ASN A 98 -42.58 6.18 -8.99
C ASN A 98 -43.50 6.51 -10.16
#